data_AF-A0A382JDT1-F1
#
_entry.id   AF-A0A382JDT1-F1
#
_cell.length_a   1.000
_cell.length_b   1.000
_cell.length_c   1.000
_cell.angle_alpha   90.00
_cell.angle_beta   90.00
_cell.angle_gamma   90.00
#
_symmetry.space_group_name_H-M   'P 1'
#
loop_
_entity.id
_entity.type
_entity.pdbx_description
1 polymer ?
#
loop_
_entity_poly.entity_id
_entity_poly.type
_entity_poly.pdbx_seq_one_letter_code
_entity_poly.pdbx_strand_id
1 'polypeptide(L)'
;MSWEVYTGTIDKIVEASNGKKIKISFTGGEPFVHPKFIDMLKYAKENGVYRCSVTTNGSPPPKIYKKALPYLHYVIISYHFEFAFHDKVINNITGMWKEIQDYRAKDEYKGMHVHIMALPGHMKQWQEIIDELKECGVEYTIRKIRPRVNMKRT
;
A
#
# COMPACT_ATOMS: atom_id res chain seq x y z
N MET A 1 -18.24 -1.03 -4.02
CA MET A 1 -18.37 -1.42 -5.44
C MET A 1 -18.82 -2.86 -5.47
N SER A 2 -19.80 -3.24 -6.29
CA SER A 2 -20.18 -4.65 -6.38
C SER A 2 -19.11 -5.46 -7.10
N TRP A 3 -19.15 -6.78 -6.99
CA TRP A 3 -18.19 -7.66 -7.64
C TRP A 3 -18.30 -7.56 -9.16
N GLU A 4 -19.53 -7.52 -9.68
CA GLU A 4 -19.85 -7.48 -11.11
C GLU A 4 -19.35 -6.18 -11.75
N VAL A 5 -19.50 -5.06 -11.04
CA VAL A 5 -18.97 -3.77 -11.48
C VAL A 5 -17.45 -3.79 -11.51
N TYR A 6 -16.82 -4.40 -10.50
CA TYR A 6 -15.36 -4.50 -10.45
C TYR A 6 -14.81 -5.35 -11.59
N THR A 7 -15.32 -6.58 -11.76
CA THR A 7 -14.85 -7.51 -12.81
C THR A 7 -15.08 -6.93 -14.20
N GLY A 8 -16.29 -6.42 -14.46
CA GLY A 8 -16.59 -5.77 -15.74
C GLY A 8 -15.77 -4.51 -16.02
N THR A 9 -15.27 -3.83 -14.97
CA THR A 9 -14.33 -2.71 -15.14
C THR A 9 -12.94 -3.21 -15.53
N ILE A 10 -12.43 -4.26 -14.88
CA ILE A 10 -11.15 -4.87 -15.21
C ILE A 10 -11.15 -5.38 -16.66
N ASP A 11 -12.20 -6.11 -17.05
CA ASP A 11 -12.32 -6.68 -18.40
C ASP A 11 -12.28 -5.60 -19.48
N LYS A 12 -13.04 -4.51 -19.29
CA LYS A 12 -13.03 -3.36 -20.21
C LYS A 12 -11.68 -2.65 -20.28
N ILE A 13 -10.97 -2.52 -19.15
CA ILE A 13 -9.62 -1.95 -19.14
C ILE A 13 -8.66 -2.82 -19.95
N VAL A 14 -8.77 -4.14 -19.81
CA VAL A 14 -7.93 -5.12 -20.50
C VAL A 14 -8.22 -5.13 -22.00
N GLU A 15 -9.49 -5.15 -22.39
CA GLU A 15 -9.92 -5.00 -23.78
C GLU A 15 -9.38 -3.69 -24.38
N ALA A 16 -9.59 -2.56 -23.71
CA ALA A 16 -9.14 -1.25 -24.18
C ALA A 16 -7.60 -1.10 -24.23
N SER A 17 -6.85 -1.96 -23.56
CA SER A 17 -5.39 -1.90 -23.55
C SER A 17 -4.75 -2.31 -24.88
N ASN A 18 -5.48 -3.02 -25.75
CA ASN A 18 -4.99 -3.56 -27.02
C ASN A 18 -3.64 -4.30 -26.86
N GLY A 19 -3.54 -5.16 -25.83
CA GLY A 19 -2.36 -5.98 -25.54
C GLY A 19 -1.22 -5.25 -24.80
N LYS A 20 -1.38 -3.98 -24.43
CA LYS A 20 -0.38 -3.26 -23.63
C LYS A 20 -0.37 -3.75 -22.18
N LYS A 21 0.82 -3.75 -21.57
CA LYS A 21 0.98 -4.12 -20.15
C LYS A 21 0.28 -3.11 -19.23
N ILE A 22 -0.76 -3.55 -18.54
CA ILE A 22 -1.55 -2.72 -17.61
C ILE A 22 -0.94 -2.74 -16.21
N LYS A 23 -0.84 -1.56 -15.59
CA LYS A 23 -0.53 -1.42 -14.16
C LYS A 23 -1.71 -0.77 -13.45
N ILE A 24 -2.24 -1.43 -12.41
CA ILE A 24 -3.31 -0.90 -11.57
C ILE A 24 -2.77 -0.61 -10.17
N SER A 25 -3.13 0.55 -9.64
CA SER A 25 -2.80 0.94 -8.27
C SER A 25 -4.09 1.08 -7.48
N PHE A 26 -4.28 0.22 -6.49
CA PHE A 26 -5.44 0.23 -5.60
C PHE A 26 -5.22 1.25 -4.48
N THR A 27 -6.06 2.28 -4.45
CA THR A 27 -6.01 3.38 -3.49
C THR A 27 -7.44 3.74 -3.04
N GLY A 28 -7.59 4.78 -2.21
CA GLY A 28 -8.89 5.31 -1.79
C GLY A 28 -8.97 5.47 -0.28
N GLY A 29 -9.93 4.81 0.36
CA GLY A 29 -9.89 4.57 1.81
C GLY A 29 -8.77 3.60 2.18
N GLU A 30 -9.02 2.68 3.12
CA GLU A 30 -8.10 1.55 3.38
C GLU A 30 -8.52 0.33 2.54
N PRO A 31 -7.77 -0.06 1.49
CA PRO A 31 -8.21 -1.13 0.58
C PRO A 31 -8.43 -2.47 1.29
N PHE A 32 -7.61 -2.78 2.30
CA PHE A 32 -7.69 -4.02 3.05
C PHE A 32 -8.90 -4.13 4.00
N VAL A 33 -9.68 -3.07 4.17
CA VAL A 33 -10.99 -3.14 4.86
C VAL A 33 -12.04 -3.81 3.98
N HIS A 34 -11.87 -3.80 2.66
CA HIS A 34 -12.84 -4.43 1.77
C HIS A 34 -12.72 -5.97 1.84
N PRO A 35 -13.80 -6.71 2.18
CA PRO A 35 -13.72 -8.14 2.48
C PRO A 35 -13.27 -8.99 1.29
N LYS A 36 -13.53 -8.53 0.06
CA LYS A 36 -13.12 -9.19 -1.19
C LYS A 36 -11.82 -8.63 -1.78
N PHE A 37 -11.05 -7.81 -1.06
CA PHE A 37 -9.89 -7.14 -1.66
C PHE A 37 -8.85 -8.11 -2.22
N ILE A 38 -8.60 -9.23 -1.53
CA ILE A 38 -7.67 -10.26 -2.01
C ILE A 38 -8.20 -10.93 -3.29
N ASP A 39 -9.50 -11.22 -3.34
CA ASP A 39 -10.14 -11.79 -4.53
C ASP A 39 -10.08 -10.81 -5.71
N MET A 40 -10.23 -9.51 -5.43
CA MET A 40 -10.10 -8.46 -6.45
C MET A 40 -8.68 -8.44 -7.03
N LEU A 41 -7.65 -8.49 -6.18
CA LEU A 41 -6.25 -8.55 -6.61
C LEU A 41 -5.97 -9.81 -7.45
N LYS A 42 -6.49 -10.95 -7.02
CA LYS A 42 -6.38 -12.22 -7.73
C LYS A 42 -7.02 -12.11 -9.11
N TYR A 43 -8.26 -11.65 -9.18
CA TYR A 43 -9.00 -11.48 -10.43
C TYR A 43 -8.28 -10.57 -11.41
N ALA A 44 -7.79 -9.40 -10.96
CA ALA A 44 -7.04 -8.49 -11.81
C ALA A 44 -5.81 -9.18 -12.44
N LYS A 45 -5.01 -9.88 -11.62
CA LYS A 45 -3.80 -10.57 -12.10
C LYS A 45 -4.14 -11.70 -13.08
N GLU A 46 -5.16 -12.49 -12.79
CA GLU A 46 -5.59 -13.62 -13.65
C GLU A 46 -6.22 -13.15 -14.97
N ASN A 47 -6.77 -11.93 -15.01
CA ASN A 47 -7.46 -11.38 -16.19
C ASN A 47 -6.64 -10.29 -16.91
N GLY A 48 -5.31 -10.45 -16.98
CA GLY A 48 -4.47 -9.64 -17.89
C GLY A 48 -3.87 -8.37 -17.31
N VAL A 49 -4.08 -8.06 -16.02
CA VAL A 49 -3.35 -6.96 -15.37
C VAL A 49 -1.91 -7.37 -15.07
N TYR A 50 -0.97 -6.72 -15.74
CA TYR A 50 0.47 -7.03 -15.63
C TYR A 50 1.03 -6.75 -14.23
N ARG A 51 0.67 -5.62 -13.59
CA ARG A 51 1.08 -5.33 -12.21
C ARG A 51 -0.01 -4.67 -11.39
N CYS A 52 -0.24 -5.21 -10.19
CA CYS A 52 -1.03 -4.59 -9.16
C CYS A 52 -0.13 -3.94 -8.11
N SER A 53 -0.48 -2.75 -7.65
CA SER A 53 0.09 -2.12 -6.46
C SER A 53 -1.01 -1.64 -5.52
N VAL A 54 -0.69 -1.42 -4.24
CA VAL A 54 -1.66 -0.91 -3.27
C VAL A 54 -1.05 0.22 -2.45
N THR A 55 -1.84 1.26 -2.18
CA THR A 55 -1.53 2.26 -1.15
C THR A 55 -2.39 1.99 0.07
N THR A 56 -1.76 1.80 1.23
CA THR A 56 -2.41 1.42 2.50
C THR A 56 -1.90 2.32 3.63
N ASN A 57 -2.66 2.45 4.71
CA ASN A 57 -2.24 3.13 5.93
C ASN A 57 -1.35 2.26 6.85
N GLY A 58 -1.08 1.00 6.47
CA GLY A 58 -0.21 0.12 7.25
C GLY A 58 -0.89 -0.54 8.47
N SER A 59 -2.19 -0.35 8.68
CA SER A 59 -2.94 -0.90 9.82
C SER A 59 -3.24 -2.41 9.77
N PRO A 60 -3.42 -3.06 8.58
CA PRO A 60 -3.55 -4.51 8.52
C PRO A 60 -2.34 -5.25 9.11
N PRO A 61 -2.54 -6.39 9.78
CA PRO A 61 -1.42 -7.17 10.30
C PRO A 61 -0.65 -7.90 9.17
N PRO A 62 0.65 -8.26 9.36
CA PRO A 62 1.49 -8.90 8.35
C PRO A 62 0.88 -10.11 7.65
N LYS A 63 0.09 -10.92 8.37
CA LYS A 63 -0.62 -12.08 7.81
C LYS A 63 -1.55 -11.74 6.65
N ILE A 64 -2.13 -10.54 6.62
CA ILE A 64 -3.02 -10.11 5.53
C ILE A 64 -2.19 -9.71 4.31
N TYR A 65 -1.08 -8.99 4.52
CA TYR A 65 -0.13 -8.69 3.45
C TYR A 65 0.45 -9.96 2.82
N LYS A 66 0.80 -10.96 3.64
CA LYS A 66 1.28 -12.27 3.15
C LYS A 66 0.31 -12.94 2.18
N LYS A 67 -1.00 -12.84 2.42
CA LYS A 67 -2.04 -13.34 1.50
C LYS A 67 -2.16 -12.52 0.21
N ALA A 68 -1.81 -11.23 0.25
CA ALA A 68 -1.92 -10.30 -0.87
C ALA A 68 -0.68 -10.27 -1.76
N LEU A 69 0.52 -10.47 -1.19
CA LEU A 69 1.81 -10.40 -1.88
C LEU A 69 1.91 -11.28 -3.13
N PRO A 70 1.31 -12.50 -3.21
CA PRO A 70 1.29 -13.27 -4.46
C PRO A 70 0.70 -12.48 -5.66
N TYR A 71 -0.24 -11.57 -5.39
CA TYR A 71 -0.98 -10.81 -6.40
C TYR A 71 -0.46 -9.36 -6.54
N LEU A 72 0.25 -8.85 -5.55
CA LEU A 72 0.84 -7.51 -5.55
C LEU A 72 2.28 -7.52 -6.06
N HIS A 73 2.67 -6.44 -6.73
CA HIS A 73 4.05 -6.20 -7.15
C HIS A 73 4.69 -5.08 -6.34
N TYR A 74 3.88 -4.18 -5.79
CA TYR A 74 4.36 -3.02 -5.06
C TYR A 74 3.40 -2.62 -3.96
N VAL A 75 3.93 -2.24 -2.80
CA VAL A 75 3.13 -1.73 -1.68
C VAL A 75 3.63 -0.34 -1.30
N ILE A 76 2.73 0.62 -1.22
CA ILE A 76 3.00 1.96 -0.71
C ILE A 76 2.31 2.08 0.64
N ILE A 77 3.07 2.42 1.68
CA ILE A 77 2.52 2.70 3.01
C ILE A 77 2.50 4.21 3.23
N SER A 78 1.31 4.78 3.36
CA SER A 78 1.13 6.19 3.75
C SER A 78 1.15 6.30 5.26
N TYR A 79 2.31 6.60 5.83
CA TYR A 79 2.51 6.73 7.27
C TYR A 79 2.03 8.11 7.74
N HIS A 80 0.92 8.12 8.47
CA HIS A 80 0.42 9.30 9.17
C HIS A 80 0.70 9.17 10.66
N PHE A 81 1.49 10.10 11.22
CA PHE A 81 1.91 10.08 12.62
C PHE A 81 0.82 10.61 13.60
N GLU A 82 -0.26 11.20 13.08
CA GLU A 82 -1.38 11.70 13.90
C GLU A 82 -2.21 10.58 14.55
N PHE A 83 -2.02 9.33 14.12
CA PHE A 83 -2.78 8.19 14.63
C PHE A 83 -1.95 7.43 15.68
N ALA A 84 -2.57 7.11 16.82
CA ALA A 84 -1.95 6.61 18.05
C ALA A 84 -1.37 5.17 18.00
N PHE A 85 -0.80 4.75 16.87
CA PHE A 85 -0.39 3.37 16.62
C PHE A 85 1.01 3.25 16.02
N HIS A 86 1.95 4.10 16.43
CA HIS A 86 3.30 4.16 15.87
C HIS A 86 3.99 2.79 15.86
N ASP A 87 4.19 2.18 17.04
CA ASP A 87 4.86 0.88 17.17
C ASP A 87 4.17 -0.22 16.36
N LYS A 88 2.84 -0.19 16.30
CA LYS A 88 2.06 -1.18 15.55
C LYS A 88 2.31 -1.03 14.04
N VAL A 89 2.30 0.20 13.53
CA VAL A 89 2.54 0.46 12.10
C VAL A 89 3.98 0.10 11.74
N ILE A 90 4.96 0.45 12.59
CA ILE A 90 6.36 0.04 12.39
C ILE A 90 6.51 -1.48 12.38
N ASN A 91 5.93 -2.19 13.36
CA ASN A 91 5.93 -3.66 13.38
C ASN A 91 5.27 -4.28 12.13
N ASN A 92 4.22 -3.66 11.61
CA ASN A 92 3.58 -4.11 10.37
C ASN A 92 4.47 -3.86 9.14
N ILE A 93 5.12 -2.70 9.07
CA ILE A 93 6.07 -2.32 8.01
C ILE A 93 7.24 -3.30 7.98
N THR A 94 7.88 -3.54 9.12
CA THR A 94 9.06 -4.41 9.21
C THR A 94 8.70 -5.88 8.92
N GLY A 95 7.56 -6.35 9.43
CA GLY A 95 7.05 -7.68 9.11
C GLY A 95 6.77 -7.86 7.62
N MET A 96 6.18 -6.86 6.97
CA MET A 96 5.94 -6.89 5.52
C MET A 96 7.24 -6.77 4.71
N TRP A 97 8.19 -5.96 5.17
CA TRP A 97 9.50 -5.80 4.53
C TRP A 97 10.26 -7.12 4.46
N LYS A 98 10.27 -7.87 5.57
CA LYS A 98 10.87 -9.20 5.63
C LYS A 98 10.28 -10.14 4.59
N GLU A 99 8.94 -10.20 4.49
CA GLU A 99 8.28 -11.03 3.48
C GLU A 99 8.68 -10.60 2.06
N ILE A 100 8.81 -9.29 1.79
CA ILE A 100 9.27 -8.78 0.49
C ILE A 100 10.72 -9.16 0.20
N GLN A 101 11.60 -9.12 1.20
CA GLN A 101 12.97 -9.59 1.07
C GLN A 101 13.02 -11.09 0.72
N ASP A 102 12.15 -11.91 1.32
CA ASP A 102 12.05 -13.34 1.01
C ASP A 102 11.62 -13.60 -0.44
N TYR A 103 10.74 -12.78 -1.01
CA TYR A 103 10.40 -12.84 -2.45
C TYR A 103 11.59 -12.42 -3.33
N ARG A 104 12.26 -11.31 -2.97
CA ARG A 104 13.42 -10.82 -3.72
C ARG A 104 14.56 -11.84 -3.75
N ALA A 105 14.78 -12.56 -2.65
CA ALA A 105 15.77 -13.63 -2.57
C ALA A 105 15.47 -14.83 -3.52
N LYS A 106 14.22 -14.97 -3.96
CA LYS A 106 13.76 -15.99 -4.93
C LYS A 106 13.68 -15.46 -6.36
N ASP A 107 14.25 -14.29 -6.63
CA ASP A 107 14.16 -13.58 -7.91
C ASP A 107 12.71 -13.19 -8.32
N GLU A 108 11.81 -13.13 -7.33
CA GLU A 108 10.45 -12.62 -7.54
C GLU A 108 10.37 -11.13 -7.20
N TYR A 109 10.17 -10.30 -8.23
CA TYR A 109 10.09 -8.85 -8.02
C TYR A 109 8.89 -8.47 -7.15
N LYS A 110 9.18 -7.95 -5.95
CA LYS A 110 8.27 -7.24 -5.05
C LYS A 110 8.94 -5.96 -4.56
N GLY A 111 8.18 -4.87 -4.48
CA GLY A 111 8.65 -3.60 -3.95
C GLY A 111 7.79 -3.08 -2.81
N MET A 112 8.39 -2.24 -1.98
CA MET A 112 7.68 -1.51 -0.94
C MET A 112 8.31 -0.16 -0.73
N HIS A 113 7.48 0.83 -0.42
CA HIS A 113 7.92 2.17 -0.10
C HIS A 113 7.05 2.79 0.98
N VAL A 114 7.66 3.56 1.88
CA VAL A 114 6.93 4.31 2.90
C VAL A 114 6.87 5.79 2.51
N HIS A 115 5.66 6.31 2.32
CA HIS A 115 5.41 7.73 2.24
C HIS A 115 5.20 8.29 3.66
N ILE A 116 6.17 9.07 4.15
CA ILE A 116 6.05 9.77 5.43
C ILE A 116 5.23 11.04 5.20
N MET A 117 4.03 11.08 5.78
CA MET A 117 3.07 12.15 5.57
C MET A 117 3.35 13.32 6.52
N ALA A 118 4.18 14.25 6.05
CA ALA A 118 4.80 15.31 6.81
C ALA A 118 3.93 16.59 6.96
N LEU A 119 3.24 16.76 8.10
CA LEU A 119 2.55 18.01 8.50
C LEU A 119 3.44 19.09 9.17
N PRO A 120 3.47 20.33 8.67
CA PRO A 120 4.25 21.42 9.26
C PRO A 120 4.20 21.48 10.80
N GLY A 121 5.37 21.55 11.46
CA GLY A 121 5.49 21.63 12.91
C GLY A 121 5.86 20.31 13.63
N HIS A 122 5.86 19.18 12.93
CA HIS A 122 6.12 17.84 13.52
C HIS A 122 7.46 17.22 13.08
N MET A 123 8.51 18.04 12.97
CA MET A 123 9.83 17.59 12.48
C MET A 123 10.41 16.44 13.31
N LYS A 124 10.27 16.50 14.64
CA LYS A 124 10.80 15.46 15.54
C LYS A 124 10.19 14.10 15.25
N GLN A 125 8.87 14.05 15.10
CA GLN A 125 8.14 12.82 14.83
C GLN A 125 8.55 12.16 13.51
N TRP A 126 8.84 12.94 12.46
CA TRP A 126 9.30 12.34 11.21
C TRP A 126 10.76 11.92 11.27
N GLN A 127 11.59 12.61 12.04
CA GLN A 127 12.97 12.18 12.27
C GLN A 127 13.00 10.82 12.96
N GLU A 128 12.19 10.63 13.99
CA GLU A 128 12.02 9.33 14.68
C GLU A 128 11.63 8.22 13.67
N ILE A 129 10.60 8.43 12.86
CA ILE A 129 10.19 7.47 11.83
C ILE A 129 11.30 7.22 10.80
N ILE A 130 12.00 8.28 10.36
CA ILE A 130 13.10 8.17 9.39
C ILE A 130 14.21 7.27 9.95
N ASP A 131 14.58 7.46 11.21
CA ASP A 131 15.66 6.73 11.83
C ASP A 131 15.31 5.24 11.97
N GLU A 132 14.07 4.94 12.40
CA GLU A 132 13.56 3.56 12.45
C GLU A 132 13.51 2.89 11.06
N LEU A 133 13.02 3.60 10.04
CA LEU A 133 12.95 3.07 8.68
C LEU A 133 14.35 2.83 8.09
N LYS A 134 15.31 3.71 8.37
CA LYS A 134 16.72 3.53 7.99
C LYS A 134 17.35 2.33 8.67
N GLU A 135 17.13 2.15 9.97
CA GLU A 135 17.63 1.00 10.72
C GLU A 135 17.09 -0.32 10.14
N CYS A 136 15.84 -0.33 9.70
CA CYS A 136 15.22 -1.50 9.05
C CYS A 136 15.61 -1.68 7.57
N GLY A 137 16.33 -0.73 6.97
CA GLY A 137 16.66 -0.72 5.55
C GLY A 137 15.45 -0.55 4.63
N VAL A 138 14.37 0.08 5.12
CA VAL A 138 13.15 0.34 4.37
C VAL A 138 13.27 1.65 3.60
N GLU A 139 13.01 1.59 2.30
CA GLU A 139 12.97 2.79 1.46
C GLU A 139 11.77 3.70 1.83
N TYR A 140 12.01 5.01 1.86
CA TYR A 140 10.97 5.99 2.19
C TYR A 140 11.07 7.27 1.34
N THR A 141 9.96 8.02 1.28
CA THR A 141 9.88 9.38 0.72
C THR A 141 9.07 10.27 1.65
N ILE A 142 9.53 11.49 1.85
CA ILE A 142 8.81 12.50 2.62
C ILE A 142 7.79 13.20 1.71
N ARG A 143 6.52 13.18 2.12
CA ARG A 143 5.41 13.85 1.45
C ARG A 143 4.89 14.98 2.33
N LYS A 144 5.21 16.22 1.99
CA LYS A 144 4.63 17.39 2.68
C LYS A 144 3.11 17.38 2.50
N ILE A 145 2.36 17.42 3.61
CA ILE A 145 0.90 17.52 3.61
C ILE A 145 0.43 18.78 4.30
N ARG A 146 -0.77 19.23 3.93
CA ARG A 146 -1.42 20.39 4.54
C ARG A 146 -2.30 19.93 5.71
N PRO A 147 -2.32 20.67 6.83
CA PRO A 147 -3.33 20.46 7.86
C PRO A 147 -4.73 20.52 7.24
N ARG A 148 -5.64 19.69 7.74
CA ARG A 148 -7.04 19.77 7.33
C ARG A 148 -7.61 21.11 7.81
N VAL A 149 -7.81 22.04 6.89
CA VAL A 149 -8.56 23.28 7.15
C VAL A 149 -10.05 22.93 7.25
N ASN A 150 -10.52 22.79 8.50
CA ASN A 150 -11.92 22.75 8.99
C ASN A 150 -12.18 21.58 9.95
N MET A 151 -11.82 21.75 11.23
CA MET A 151 -12.30 20.93 12.35
C MET A 151 -13.63 21.43 12.94
N LYS A 152 -14.30 22.40 12.30
CA LYS A 152 -15.64 22.88 12.66
C LYS A 152 -16.64 22.50 11.56
N ARG A 153 -17.06 21.25 11.54
CA ARG A 153 -18.38 20.86 11.02
C ARG A 153 -19.04 20.04 12.13
N THR A 154 -19.66 20.77 13.05
CA THR A 154 -20.82 20.31 13.83
C THR A 154 -21.96 19.96 12.90
#